data_AF-A0A965UPB7-F1
#
_entry.id   AF-A0A965UPB7-F1
#
_cell.length_a   1.000
_cell.length_b   1.000
_cell.length_c   1.000
_cell.angle_alpha   90.00
_cell.angle_beta   90.00
_cell.angle_gamma   90.00
#
_symmetry.space_group_name_H-M   'P 1'
#
loop_
_entity.id
_entity.type
_entity.pdbx_description
1 polymer ?
#
loop_
_entity_poly.entity_id
_entity_poly.type
_entity_poly.pdbx_seq_one_letter_code
_entity_poly.pdbx_strand_id
1 'polypeptide(L)' 'MIKYRQTCRSCGHNNLNPIINLGNQPIQGSFVYPNKPKPPTRAIDSSIMICETKTGGCGLIQNKVSISPEILYS' A
#
# COMPACT_ATOMS: atom_id res chain seq x y z
N MET A 1 8.02 -7.84 4.48
CA MET A 1 8.14 -7.80 3.00
C MET A 1 7.23 -6.72 2.41
N ILE A 2 7.64 -6.08 1.30
CA ILE A 2 6.83 -5.14 0.51
C ILE A 2 6.35 -5.87 -0.75
N LYS A 3 5.04 -5.88 -1.04
CA LYS A 3 4.43 -6.54 -2.20
C LYS A 3 3.72 -5.54 -3.10
N TYR A 4 4.17 -5.44 -4.35
CA TYR A 4 3.46 -4.69 -5.39
C TYR A 4 2.24 -5.48 -5.87
N ARG A 5 1.06 -4.87 -5.80
CA ARG A 5 -0.19 -5.50 -6.20
C ARG A 5 -0.36 -5.38 -7.71
N GLN A 6 -0.56 -6.53 -8.35
CA GLN A 6 -0.90 -6.64 -9.77
C GLN A 6 -2.39 -6.97 -10.00
N THR A 7 -3.14 -7.23 -8.93
CA THR A 7 -4.54 -7.64 -8.97
C THR A 7 -5.35 -7.03 -7.85
N CYS A 8 -6.66 -6.85 -8.09
CA CYS A 8 -7.64 -6.42 -7.11
C CYS A 8 -7.73 -7.38 -5.93
N ARG A 9 -7.66 -6.86 -4.68
CA ARG A 9 -7.77 -7.71 -3.48
C ARG A 9 -9.13 -8.38 -3.35
N SER A 10 -10.19 -7.78 -3.91
CA SER A 10 -11.57 -8.25 -3.76
C SER A 10 -11.97 -9.22 -4.87
N CYS A 11 -11.80 -8.85 -6.13
CA CYS A 11 -12.30 -9.66 -7.27
C CYS A 11 -11.21 -10.33 -8.11
N GLY A 12 -9.92 -10.10 -7.81
CA GLY A 12 -8.81 -10.70 -8.57
C GLY A 12 -8.53 -10.06 -9.94
N HIS A 13 -9.39 -9.16 -10.44
CA HIS A 13 -9.19 -8.47 -11.72
C HIS A 13 -7.85 -7.71 -11.76
N ASN A 14 -7.21 -7.66 -12.93
CA ASN A 14 -5.86 -7.12 -13.09
C ASN A 14 -5.79 -5.69 -13.64
N ASN A 15 -6.92 -5.10 -14.04
CA ASN A 15 -6.94 -3.72 -14.52
C ASN A 15 -7.07 -2.73 -13.35
N LEU A 16 -5.92 -2.21 -12.91
CA LEU A 16 -5.80 -1.24 -11.83
C LEU A 16 -5.31 0.10 -12.36
N ASN A 17 -6.15 1.13 -12.28
CA ASN A 17 -5.84 2.48 -12.76
C ASN A 17 -5.41 3.38 -11.60
N PRO A 18 -4.35 4.20 -11.76
CA PRO A 18 -3.94 5.14 -10.72
C PRO A 18 -5.00 6.24 -10.53
N ILE A 19 -5.28 6.60 -9.28
CA ILE A 19 -6.19 7.72 -8.93
C ILE A 19 -5.39 8.87 -8.33
N ILE A 20 -4.47 8.56 -7.41
CA ILE A 20 -3.65 9.55 -6.71
C ILE A 20 -2.30 8.93 -6.35
N ASN A 21 -1.24 9.74 -6.46
CA ASN A 21 0.11 9.38 -6.04
C ASN A 21 0.56 10.37 -4.95
N LEU A 22 0.75 9.88 -3.73
CA LEU A 22 1.23 10.67 -2.59
C LEU A 22 2.76 10.62 -2.43
N GLY A 23 3.48 10.03 -3.39
CA GLY A 23 4.91 9.78 -3.32
C GLY A 23 5.29 8.66 -2.35
N ASN A 24 6.58 8.59 -2.02
CA ASN A 24 7.08 7.65 -1.01
C ASN A 24 6.86 8.23 0.39
N GLN A 25 6.14 7.51 1.25
CA GLN A 25 5.76 7.97 2.59
C GLN A 25 6.38 7.06 3.67
N PRO A 26 6.75 7.61 4.85
CA PRO A 26 7.12 6.78 6.00
C PRO A 26 5.91 5.99 6.52
N ILE A 27 6.17 4.96 7.33
CA ILE A 27 5.10 4.20 7.97
C ILE A 27 4.45 5.07 9.06
N GLN A 28 3.15 5.33 8.92
CA GLN A 28 2.37 5.99 9.96
C GLN A 28 2.40 5.16 11.25
N GLY A 29 2.65 5.80 12.39
CA GLY A 29 2.75 5.12 13.69
C GLY A 29 4.15 4.60 14.04
N SER A 30 5.11 4.63 13.11
CA SER A 30 6.52 4.31 13.38
C SER A 30 7.26 5.52 13.96
N PHE A 31 6.96 5.86 15.20
CA PHE A 31 7.60 6.99 15.90
C PHE A 31 8.99 6.64 16.44
N VAL A 32 9.87 7.65 16.50
CA VAL A 32 11.19 7.53 17.11
C VAL A 32 11.07 7.87 18.59
N TYR A 33 11.53 6.98 19.46
CA TYR A 33 11.59 7.21 20.90
C TYR A 33 13.04 7.17 21.39
N PRO A 34 13.42 8.01 22.36
CA PRO A 34 14.71 7.88 23.06
C PRO A 34 14.84 6.49 23.68
N ASN A 35 16.02 5.88 23.57
CA ASN A 35 16.34 4.57 24.18
C ASN A 35 15.47 3.39 23.73
N LYS A 36 14.78 3.49 22.60
CA LYS A 36 14.08 2.38 21.95
C LYS A 36 14.78 2.00 20.64
N PRO A 37 14.56 0.76 20.13
CA PRO A 37 15.00 0.41 18.78
C PRO A 37 14.49 1.42 17.75
N LYS A 38 15.34 1.78 16.79
CA LYS A 38 14.94 2.68 15.71
C LYS A 38 13.87 1.99 14.85
N PRO A 39 12.75 2.66 14.54
CA PRO A 39 11.75 2.08 13.66
C PRO A 39 12.28 2.00 12.22
N PRO A 40 11.61 1.24 11.35
CA PRO A 40 11.90 1.24 9.93
C PRO A 40 11.81 2.66 9.33
N THR A 41 12.91 3.14 8.74
CA THR A 41 12.98 4.48 8.12
C THR A 41 12.68 4.47 6.62
N ARG A 42 12.50 3.28 6.03
CA ARG A 42 12.25 3.12 4.60
C ARG A 42 10.89 3.73 4.23
N ALA A 43 10.92 4.72 3.34
CA ALA A 43 9.71 5.25 2.72
C ALA A 43 9.15 4.28 1.66
N ILE A 44 7.83 4.26 1.50
CA ILE A 44 7.08 3.26 0.73
C ILE A 44 6.14 3.98 -0.23
N ASP A 45 6.05 3.48 -1.47
CA ASP A 45 5.15 4.00 -2.51
C ASP A 45 3.70 4.02 -1.97
N SER A 46 3.15 5.23 -1.83
CA SER A 46 1.81 5.51 -1.33
C SER A 46 0.85 5.90 -2.47
N SER A 47 0.96 5.22 -3.61
CA SER A 47 0.01 5.34 -4.72
C SER A 47 -1.29 4.56 -4.45
N ILE A 48 -2.42 5.18 -4.77
CA ILE A 48 -3.76 4.61 -4.68
C ILE A 48 -4.29 4.30 -6.08
N MET A 49 -4.89 3.13 -6.22
CA MET A 49 -5.41 2.58 -7.47
C MET A 49 -6.91 2.27 -7.34
N ILE A 50 -7.66 2.34 -8.44
CA ILE A 50 -9.03 1.84 -8.57
C ILE A 50 -9.05 0.60 -9.47
N CYS A 51 -9.87 -0.39 -9.12
CA CYS A 51 -10.18 -1.51 -10.00
C CYS A 51 -11.19 -1.07 -11.09
N GLU A 52 -10.77 -1.08 -12.36
CA GLU A 52 -11.52 -0.48 -13.47
C GLU A 52 -12.82 -1.21 -13.82
N THR A 53 -13.95 -0.58 -13.49
CA THR A 53 -15.30 -1.12 -13.71
C THR A 53 -15.65 -1.29 -15.19
N LYS A 54 -15.15 -0.42 -16.08
CA LYS A 54 -15.42 -0.52 -17.53
C LYS A 54 -14.85 -1.78 -18.17
N THR A 55 -13.90 -2.44 -17.48
CA THR A 55 -13.27 -3.68 -17.95
C THR A 55 -13.68 -4.91 -17.13
N GLY A 56 -14.79 -4.82 -16.37
CA GLY A 56 -15.28 -5.91 -15.53
C GLY A 56 -14.71 -5.94 -14.11
N GLY A 57 -13.98 -4.89 -13.70
CA GLY A 57 -13.51 -4.71 -12.33
C GLY A 57 -14.62 -4.33 -11.34
N CYS A 58 -14.35 -4.46 -10.04
CA CYS A 58 -15.35 -4.23 -8.99
C CYS A 58 -15.37 -2.81 -8.40
N GLY A 59 -14.52 -1.88 -8.87
CA GLY A 59 -14.47 -0.51 -8.33
C GLY A 59 -13.71 -0.35 -7.01
N LEU A 60 -13.12 -1.42 -6.45
CA LEU A 60 -12.33 -1.32 -5.22
C LEU A 60 -11.20 -0.29 -5.36
N ILE A 61 -11.16 0.65 -4.43
CA ILE A 61 -10.04 1.56 -4.21
C ILE A 61 -9.05 0.92 -3.24
N GLN A 62 -7.76 0.96 -3.58
CA GLN A 62 -6.76 0.21 -2.83
C GLN A 62 -5.34 0.78 -3.02
N ASN A 63 -4.45 0.51 -2.07
CA ASN A 63 -3.02 0.83 -2.23
C ASN A 63 -2.37 -0.08 -3.29
N LYS A 64 -1.50 0.51 -4.12
CA LYS A 64 -0.64 -0.18 -5.10
C LYS A 64 0.33 -1.16 -4.44
N VAL A 65 0.72 -0.89 -3.20
CA VAL A 65 1.65 -1.69 -2.41
C VAL A 65 0.96 -2.26 -1.16
N SER A 66 1.37 -3.46 -0.74
CA SER A 66 1.02 -4.06 0.55
C SER A 66 2.28 -4.26 1.38
N ILE A 67 2.21 -3.93 2.67
CA ILE A 67 3.29 -4.11 3.65
C ILE A 67 2.94 -5.33 4.50
N SER A 68 3.92 -6.15 4.88
CA SER A 68 3.69 -7.29 5.78
C SER A 68 3.08 -6.82 7.11
N PRO A 69 2.05 -7.51 7.64
CA PRO A 69 1.52 -7.25 8.97
C PRO A 69 2.59 -7.28 10.07
N GLU A 70 3.60 -8.15 9.95
CA GLU A 70 4.72 -8.25 10.90
C GLU A 70 5.55 -6.96 10.98
N ILE A 71 5.53 -6.10 9.96
CA ILE A 71 6.21 -4.80 10.00
C ILE A 71 5.31 -3.73 10.63
N LEU A 72 4.00 -3.86 10.46
CA LEU A 72 3.03 -2.86 10.90
C LEU A 72 2.59 -3.06 12.36
N TYR A 73 2.63 -4.29 12.87
CA TYR A 73 2.03 -4.68 14.14
C TYR A 73 3.00 -5.43 15.09
N SER A 74 4.30 -5.40 14.81
CA SER A 74 5.36 -5.90 15.72
C SER A 74 5.59 -4.99 16.91
#